data_AF-A0AAD9CRA9-F1
#
_entry.id   AF-A0AAD9CRA9-F1
#
_cell.length_a   1.000
_cell.length_b   1.000
_cell.length_c   1.000
_cell.angle_alpha   90.00
_cell.angle_beta   90.00
_cell.angle_gamma   90.00
#
_symmetry.space_group_name_H-M   'P 1'
#
loop_
_entity.id
_entity.type
_entity.pdbx_description
1 polymer ?
#
loop_
_entity_poly.entity_id
_entity_poly.type
_entity_poly.pdbx_seq_one_letter_code
_entity_poly.pdbx_strand_id
1 'polypeptide(L)'
;MDQTFVSSFGFIWIEKYKAVPNPFIIIHSNGTVEHVRELMVVSTCKMHVYKFPSDTQHCNLSLTSIVYPEEELKIELIPESSGQAQWGKFAWWAYSMGVTNQSVLNFHQKQSVLIYTIRMRRIFSLFIVNFLVPIMFLFCLDLASFLMSDKGGEKVSFKVTLLLAVTVMQLILNNVLPSSSDEVPIIANFCFGTFGLMFISLLETILVMYLIEKDSASEESNADKGLSKDCGDKQGNYDGM
;
A
#
# COMPACT_ATOMS: atom_id res chain seq x y z
N MET A 1 7.21 31.30 26.96
CA MET A 1 6.85 31.83 25.63
C MET A 1 7.33 30.79 24.64
N ASP A 2 6.40 29.96 24.17
CA ASP A 2 6.66 28.83 23.26
C ASP A 2 6.57 29.36 21.82
N GLN A 3 7.64 29.24 21.03
CA GLN A 3 7.59 29.41 19.56
C GLN A 3 8.47 28.31 18.94
N THR A 4 7.84 27.19 18.60
CA THR A 4 7.53 26.73 17.22
C THR A 4 8.78 26.41 16.40
N PHE A 5 8.96 25.13 16.08
CA PHE A 5 9.92 24.64 15.09
C PHE A 5 9.20 24.49 13.75
N VAL A 6 9.78 24.98 12.66
CA VAL A 6 9.25 24.78 11.31
C VAL A 6 10.34 24.15 10.46
N SER A 7 9.99 23.05 9.78
CA SER A 7 10.79 22.49 8.69
C SER A 7 10.27 22.99 7.36
N SER A 8 11.15 23.20 6.39
CA SER A 8 10.81 23.68 5.03
C SER A 8 9.92 22.73 4.22
N PHE A 9 9.45 21.61 4.76
CA PHE A 9 8.53 20.68 4.08
C PHE A 9 7.36 20.18 4.94
N GLY A 10 7.11 20.79 6.10
CA GLY A 10 5.97 20.38 6.92
C GLY A 10 5.92 21.12 8.25
N PHE A 11 4.71 21.46 8.67
CA PHE A 11 4.43 21.91 10.03
C PHE A 11 4.84 20.81 11.01
N ILE A 12 5.85 21.07 11.85
CA ILE A 12 6.13 20.23 13.01
C ILE A 12 5.12 20.66 14.07
N TRP A 13 4.20 19.77 14.41
CA TRP A 13 3.30 19.99 15.53
C TRP A 13 3.94 19.37 16.76
N ILE A 14 4.32 20.21 17.73
CA ILE A 14 4.67 19.71 19.05
C ILE A 14 3.36 19.51 19.77
N GLU A 15 2.87 18.27 19.78
CA GLU A 15 1.80 17.91 20.67
C GLU A 15 2.36 17.94 22.08
N LYS A 16 1.99 18.98 22.84
CA LYS A 16 2.40 19.16 24.23
C LYS A 16 1.67 18.09 25.04
N TYR A 17 2.21 16.87 25.04
CA TYR A 17 1.71 15.85 25.93
C TYR A 17 1.82 16.37 27.37
N LYS A 18 0.88 15.92 28.19
CA LYS A 18 0.71 16.22 29.62
C LYS A 18 1.90 15.75 30.49
N ALA A 19 3.12 15.72 29.96
CA ALA A 19 4.32 15.57 30.76
C ALA A 19 4.43 16.83 31.62
N VAL A 20 4.43 16.64 32.95
CA VAL A 20 4.70 17.73 33.89
C VAL A 20 6.05 18.31 33.47
N PRO A 21 6.11 19.59 33.02
CA PRO A 21 7.35 20.14 32.53
C PRO A 21 8.36 20.06 33.66
N ASN A 22 9.46 19.36 33.44
CA ASN A 22 10.55 19.32 34.39
C ASN A 22 11.04 20.77 34.61
N PRO A 23 10.81 21.38 35.79
CA PRO A 23 11.16 22.78 36.01
C PRO A 23 12.63 22.95 36.43
N PHE A 24 13.39 21.86 36.54
CA PHE A 24 14.76 21.90 37.03
C PHE A 24 15.72 22.39 35.94
N ILE A 25 16.45 23.45 36.26
CA ILE A 25 17.56 23.99 35.49
C ILE A 25 18.82 23.84 36.35
N ILE A 26 19.89 23.30 35.77
CA ILE A 26 21.16 23.10 36.47
C ILE A 26 22.10 24.23 36.06
N ILE A 27 22.65 24.93 37.05
CA ILE A 27 23.60 26.02 36.84
C ILE A 27 24.93 25.59 37.43
N HIS A 28 25.96 25.53 36.60
CA HIS A 28 27.31 25.19 37.01
C HIS A 28 28.10 26.43 37.41
N SER A 29 29.12 26.26 38.26
CA SER A 29 29.96 27.36 38.75
C SER A 29 30.79 28.05 37.66
N ASN A 30 30.95 27.41 36.50
CA ASN A 30 31.62 27.97 35.32
C ASN A 30 30.69 28.85 34.45
N GLY A 31 29.43 29.03 34.85
CA GLY A 31 28.43 29.79 34.11
C GLY A 31 27.67 29.00 33.05
N THR A 32 27.93 27.70 32.89
CA THR A 32 27.15 26.83 32.01
C THR A 32 25.76 26.55 32.62
N VAL A 33 24.73 26.65 31.79
CA VAL A 33 23.34 26.36 32.16
C VAL A 33 22.87 25.15 31.37
N GLU A 34 22.48 24.08 32.07
CA GLU A 34 21.93 22.87 31.48
C GLU A 34 20.43 22.78 31.77
N HIS A 35 19.66 22.46 30.74
CA HIS A 35 18.21 22.29 30.85
C HIS A 35 17.74 21.14 29.97
N VAL A 36 17.23 20.10 30.62
CA VAL A 36 16.76 18.87 29.98
C VAL A 36 15.24 18.84 29.97
N ARG A 37 14.65 18.76 28.77
CA ARG A 37 13.21 18.60 28.59
C ARG A 37 12.91 17.40 27.70
N GLU A 38 11.96 16.59 28.14
CA GLU A 38 11.38 15.53 27.32
C GLU A 38 10.33 16.14 26.39
N LEU A 39 10.46 15.87 25.09
CA LEU A 39 9.60 16.42 24.05
C LEU A 39 9.07 15.29 23.19
N MET A 40 7.74 15.24 23.02
CA MET A 40 7.10 14.43 21.98
C MET A 40 6.93 15.31 20.74
N VAL A 41 7.56 14.92 19.64
CA VAL A 41 7.55 15.68 18.40
C VAL A 41 6.83 14.89 17.33
N VAL A 42 5.80 15.48 16.73
CA VAL A 42 5.10 14.91 15.59
C VAL A 42 5.53 15.67 14.34
N SER A 43 6.24 14.98 13.44
CA SER A 43 6.70 15.53 12.16
C SER A 43 5.98 14.86 11.00
N THR A 44 5.59 15.64 9.99
CA THR A 44 5.13 15.11 8.71
C THR A 44 6.32 14.82 7.80
N CYS A 45 6.28 13.67 7.13
CA CYS A 45 7.34 13.24 6.22
C CYS A 45 6.70 12.62 4.98
N LYS A 46 7.17 13.01 3.80
CA LYS A 46 6.71 12.44 2.53
C LYS A 46 7.28 11.02 2.39
N MET A 47 6.40 10.04 2.20
CA MET A 47 6.79 8.64 2.05
C MET A 47 6.97 8.28 0.57
N HIS A 48 8.02 7.49 0.28
CA HIS A 48 8.24 6.91 -1.04
C HIS A 48 7.79 5.45 -1.06
N VAL A 49 6.65 5.17 -1.70
CA VAL A 49 5.98 3.86 -1.60
C VAL A 49 6.27 2.90 -2.76
N TYR A 50 7.11 3.27 -3.73
CA TYR A 50 7.35 2.46 -4.94
C TYR A 50 7.73 1.00 -4.64
N LYS A 51 8.67 0.78 -3.71
CA LYS A 51 9.17 -0.55 -3.29
C LYS A 51 8.39 -1.18 -2.13
N PHE A 52 7.17 -0.71 -1.87
CA PHE A 52 6.31 -1.32 -0.87
C PHE A 52 6.15 -2.84 -1.12
N PRO A 53 6.20 -3.72 -0.11
CA PRO A 53 6.21 -3.46 1.34
C PRO A 53 7.62 -3.46 2.01
N SER A 54 8.70 -3.73 1.28
CA SER A 54 10.07 -3.64 1.80
C SER A 54 10.68 -2.27 1.46
N ASP A 55 9.97 -1.22 1.87
CA ASP A 55 10.38 0.16 1.68
C ASP A 55 11.32 0.63 2.81
N THR A 56 12.28 1.48 2.43
CA THR A 56 13.12 2.23 3.37
C THR A 56 12.75 3.69 3.22
N GLN A 57 12.43 4.33 4.34
CA GLN A 57 12.01 5.72 4.42
C GLN A 57 13.11 6.55 5.08
N HIS A 58 13.32 7.75 4.55
CA HIS A 58 14.26 8.74 5.08
C HIS A 58 13.47 9.98 5.45
N CYS A 59 13.38 10.26 6.76
CA CYS A 59 12.66 11.41 7.27
C CYS A 59 13.62 12.39 7.92
N ASN A 60 13.57 13.65 7.49
CA ASN A 60 14.40 14.71 8.01
C ASN A 60 13.62 15.55 9.01
N LEU A 61 14.12 15.63 10.24
CA LEU A 61 13.63 16.52 11.29
C LEU A 61 14.63 17.67 11.44
N SER A 62 14.22 18.89 11.11
CA SER A 62 15.06 20.08 11.24
C SER A 62 14.71 20.87 12.50
N LEU A 63 15.71 21.14 13.33
CA LEU A 63 15.64 22.05 14.46
C LEU A 63 16.30 23.38 14.07
N THR A 64 15.58 24.49 14.24
CA THR A 64 16.05 25.85 13.97
C THR A 64 15.41 26.83 14.93
N SER A 65 16.08 27.94 15.19
CA SER A 65 15.47 29.08 15.86
C SER A 65 14.67 29.91 14.84
N ILE A 66 13.42 30.25 15.16
CA ILE A 66 12.63 31.18 14.34
C ILE A 66 13.06 32.64 14.60
N VAL A 67 13.41 32.95 15.85
CA VAL A 67 13.58 34.33 16.31
C VAL A 67 15.01 34.84 16.11
N TYR A 68 16.00 33.97 16.31
CA TYR A 68 17.40 34.40 16.38
C TYR A 68 18.19 33.97 15.14
N PRO A 69 18.99 34.87 14.54
CA PRO A 69 19.93 34.53 13.48
C PRO A 69 21.13 33.75 14.05
N GLU A 70 21.88 33.10 13.16
CA GLU A 70 23.08 32.30 13.51
C GLU A 70 24.15 33.11 14.27
N GLU A 71 24.22 34.42 14.02
CA GLU A 71 25.17 35.34 14.67
C GLU A 71 24.89 35.51 16.17
N GLU A 72 23.62 35.38 16.58
CA GLU A 72 23.20 35.52 17.98
C GLU A 72 23.05 34.16 18.67
N LEU A 73 22.60 33.15 17.92
CA LEU A 73 22.34 31.81 18.44
C LEU A 73 22.82 30.75 17.46
N LYS A 74 23.87 30.03 17.86
CA LYS A 74 24.38 28.87 17.14
C LYS A 74 23.93 27.59 17.83
N ILE A 75 23.29 26.71 17.05
CA ILE A 75 22.85 25.39 17.52
C ILE A 75 23.93 24.39 17.11
N GLU A 76 24.51 23.69 18.09
CA GLU A 76 25.53 22.67 17.86
C GLU A 76 25.14 21.35 18.53
N LEU A 77 25.58 20.24 17.94
CA LEU A 77 25.38 18.91 18.50
C LEU A 77 26.46 18.66 19.56
N ILE A 78 26.05 18.30 20.77
CA ILE A 78 26.97 17.82 21.80
C ILE A 78 27.23 16.33 21.52
N PRO A 79 28.48 15.91 21.23
CA PRO A 79 28.79 14.54 20.78
C PRO A 79 28.71 13.47 21.89
N GLU A 80 28.32 13.83 23.12
CA GLU A 80 28.19 12.91 24.25
C GLU A 80 26.72 12.66 24.61
N SER A 81 26.09 11.81 23.81
CA SER A 81 25.23 10.74 24.30
C SER A 81 24.58 10.12 23.07
N SER A 82 25.22 9.06 22.58
CA SER A 82 24.49 7.97 21.94
C SER A 82 23.58 7.34 23.00
N GLY A 83 22.57 8.10 23.46
CA GLY A 83 21.43 7.56 24.16
C GLY A 83 20.90 6.47 23.26
N GLN A 84 21.06 5.23 23.69
CA GLN A 84 20.64 4.06 22.97
C GLN A 84 19.15 4.22 22.73
N ALA A 85 18.79 4.70 21.54
CA ALA A 85 17.42 5.00 21.19
C ALA A 85 16.65 3.69 21.25
N GLN A 86 15.88 3.52 22.32
CA GLN A 86 15.01 2.38 22.50
C GLN A 86 13.79 2.63 21.62
N TRP A 87 13.89 2.20 20.36
CA TRP A 87 12.82 2.39 19.40
C TRP A 87 11.62 1.53 19.80
N GLY A 88 10.46 2.18 19.98
CA GLY A 88 9.20 1.48 20.16
C GLY A 88 8.96 0.51 19.00
N LYS A 89 8.73 -0.77 19.31
CA LYS A 89 8.47 -1.83 18.33
C LYS A 89 7.06 -1.69 17.74
N PHE A 90 6.83 -0.66 16.92
CA PHE A 90 5.55 -0.43 16.27
C PHE A 90 5.74 -0.30 14.77
N ALA A 91 5.51 -1.41 14.05
CA ALA A 91 5.51 -1.60 12.59
C ALA A 91 6.79 -1.23 11.78
N TRP A 92 7.69 -0.42 12.34
CA TRP A 92 8.89 0.09 11.71
C TRP A 92 10.12 -0.20 12.57
N TRP A 93 11.24 -0.55 11.94
CA TRP A 93 12.55 -0.53 12.61
C TRP A 93 13.26 0.76 12.16
N ALA A 94 13.44 1.67 13.11
CA ALA A 94 14.41 2.76 12.97
C ALA A 94 15.79 2.17 13.25
N TYR A 95 16.73 2.39 12.34
CA TYR A 95 18.01 1.67 12.38
C TYR A 95 19.24 2.53 12.26
N SER A 96 19.07 3.73 11.73
CA SER A 96 20.13 4.72 11.76
C SER A 96 19.52 6.11 11.86
N MET A 97 20.24 6.96 12.58
CA MET A 97 19.99 8.39 12.67
C MET A 97 21.28 9.09 12.23
N GLY A 98 21.19 9.91 11.20
CA GLY A 98 22.26 10.84 10.80
C GLY A 98 21.98 12.22 11.36
N VAL A 99 23.01 12.97 11.71
CA VAL A 99 22.88 14.35 12.15
C VAL A 99 23.78 15.23 11.30
N THR A 100 23.21 16.31 10.75
CA THR A 100 23.90 17.27 9.89
C THR A 100 23.64 18.69 10.40
N ASN A 101 24.72 19.44 10.62
CA ASN A 101 24.65 20.89 10.87
C ASN A 101 24.73 21.64 9.55
N GLN A 102 23.80 22.56 9.31
CA GLN A 102 23.80 23.41 8.13
C GLN A 102 23.30 24.81 8.46
N SER A 103 23.82 25.82 7.76
CA SER A 103 23.33 27.20 7.84
C SER A 103 22.44 27.46 6.63
N VAL A 104 21.17 27.81 6.87
CA VAL A 104 20.19 28.07 5.81
C VAL A 104 19.91 29.57 5.74
N LEU A 105 19.86 30.12 4.53
CA LEU A 105 19.48 31.52 4.31
C LEU A 105 17.94 31.62 4.26
N ASN A 106 17.34 32.21 5.29
CA ASN A 106 15.90 32.47 5.36
C ASN A 106 15.68 33.98 5.53
N PHE A 107 14.79 34.56 4.72
CA PHE A 107 14.42 35.98 4.80
C PHE A 107 15.63 36.94 4.89
N HIS A 108 16.66 36.71 4.08
CA HIS A 108 17.92 37.49 4.04
C HIS A 108 18.84 37.39 5.27
N GLN A 109 18.54 36.51 6.23
CA GLN A 109 19.41 36.23 7.38
C GLN A 109 19.85 34.76 7.38
N LYS A 110 21.08 34.50 7.85
CA LYS A 110 21.56 33.12 8.06
C LYS A 110 20.99 32.58 9.37
N GLN A 111 20.37 31.41 9.31
CA GLN A 111 19.85 30.70 10.46
C GLN A 111 20.62 29.39 10.65
N SER A 112 20.96 29.08 11.90
CA SER A 112 21.58 27.82 12.29
C SER A 112 20.52 26.72 12.31
N VAL A 113 20.68 25.69 11.48
CA VAL A 113 19.75 24.56 11.35
C VAL A 113 20.44 23.22 11.62
N LEU A 114 19.88 22.45 12.54
CA LEU A 114 20.31 21.11 12.89
C LEU A 114 19.34 20.09 12.29
N ILE A 115 19.79 19.26 11.35
CA ILE A 115 18.97 18.25 10.69
C ILE A 115 19.27 16.86 11.26
N TYR A 116 18.23 16.19 11.75
CA TYR A 116 18.22 14.78 12.09
C TYR A 116 17.58 13.97 10.95
N THR A 117 18.36 13.13 10.29
CA THR A 117 17.86 12.19 9.27
C THR A 117 17.59 10.83 9.92
N ILE A 118 16.32 10.52 10.13
CA ILE A 118 15.87 9.23 10.68
C ILE A 118 15.61 8.27 9.52
N ARG A 119 16.31 7.13 9.52
CA ARG A 119 16.08 6.05 8.55
C ARG A 119 15.27 4.93 9.18
N MET A 120 14.13 4.63 8.56
CA MET A 120 13.18 3.62 8.99
C MET A 120 12.97 2.60 7.88
N ARG A 121 12.73 1.33 8.22
CA ARG A 121 12.20 0.36 7.25
C ARG A 121 11.04 -0.44 7.87
N ARG A 122 10.13 -0.86 7.01
CA ARG A 122 8.87 -1.50 7.41
C ARG A 122 9.06 -2.98 7.74
N ILE A 123 8.34 -3.47 8.74
CA ILE A 123 8.21 -4.91 9.02
C ILE A 123 7.13 -5.48 8.11
N PHE A 124 7.51 -6.26 7.10
CA PHE A 124 6.65 -6.63 5.97
C PHE A 124 6.06 -8.05 6.02
N SER A 125 6.51 -8.90 6.95
CA SER A 125 6.14 -10.33 6.97
C SER A 125 4.64 -10.58 7.09
N LEU A 126 3.94 -9.78 7.90
CA LEU A 126 2.49 -9.89 8.08
C LEU A 126 1.71 -9.45 6.84
N PHE A 127 2.24 -8.51 6.06
CA PHE A 127 1.62 -8.07 4.81
C PHE A 127 1.63 -9.19 3.77
N ILE A 128 2.75 -9.89 3.64
CA ILE A 128 2.87 -11.03 2.72
C ILE A 128 1.84 -12.11 3.06
N VAL A 129 1.75 -12.51 4.34
CA VAL A 129 0.86 -13.58 4.78
C VAL A 129 -0.61 -13.18 4.67
N ASN A 130 -0.97 -11.94 5.01
CA ASN A 130 -2.37 -11.53 5.09
C ASN A 130 -2.95 -11.02 3.76
N PHE A 131 -2.11 -10.59 2.80
CA PHE A 131 -2.59 -10.03 1.53
C PHE A 131 -2.10 -10.82 0.32
N LEU A 132 -0.79 -11.05 0.22
CA LEU A 132 -0.22 -11.70 -0.96
C LEU A 132 -0.67 -13.15 -1.08
N VAL A 133 -0.62 -13.90 0.03
CA VAL A 133 -1.02 -15.31 0.07
C VAL A 133 -2.50 -15.50 -0.35
N PRO A 134 -3.50 -14.80 0.21
CA PRO A 134 -4.89 -14.90 -0.24
C PRO A 134 -5.10 -14.58 -1.73
N ILE A 135 -4.43 -13.55 -2.27
CA ILE A 135 -4.55 -13.18 -3.69
C ILE A 135 -4.02 -14.30 -4.59
N MET A 136 -2.88 -14.89 -4.23
CA MET A 136 -2.32 -16.03 -4.97
C MET A 136 -3.26 -17.25 -4.94
N PHE A 137 -3.89 -17.53 -3.79
CA PHE A 137 -4.88 -18.61 -3.69
C PHE A 137 -6.11 -18.36 -4.57
N LEU A 138 -6.65 -17.13 -4.60
CA LEU A 138 -7.78 -16.78 -5.47
C LEU A 138 -7.42 -16.92 -6.95
N PHE A 139 -6.21 -16.52 -7.34
CA PHE A 139 -5.72 -16.70 -8.70
C PHE A 139 -5.56 -18.18 -9.07
N CYS A 140 -5.01 -19.00 -8.16
CA CYS A 140 -4.93 -20.45 -8.36
C CYS A 140 -6.32 -21.10 -8.46
N LEU A 141 -7.30 -20.65 -7.68
CA LEU A 141 -8.68 -21.12 -7.78
C LEU A 141 -9.32 -20.74 -9.12
N ASP A 142 -9.03 -19.54 -9.65
CA ASP A 142 -9.48 -19.14 -10.98
C ASP A 142 -8.91 -20.04 -12.07
N LEU A 143 -7.62 -20.39 -11.99
CA LEU A 143 -7.01 -21.35 -12.93
C LEU A 143 -7.59 -22.77 -12.75
N ALA A 144 -7.78 -23.22 -11.51
CA ALA A 144 -8.37 -24.53 -11.23
C ALA A 144 -9.82 -24.64 -11.71
N SER A 145 -10.56 -23.53 -11.76
CA SER A 145 -11.95 -23.52 -12.25
C SER A 145 -12.07 -23.96 -13.71
N PHE A 146 -11.01 -23.84 -14.52
CA PHE A 146 -11.00 -24.35 -15.90
C PHE A 146 -11.13 -25.88 -15.96
N LEU A 147 -10.71 -26.60 -14.92
CA LEU A 147 -10.86 -28.04 -14.79
C LEU A 147 -12.29 -28.47 -14.42
N MET A 148 -13.12 -27.53 -13.97
CA MET A 148 -14.49 -27.81 -13.57
C MET A 148 -15.39 -27.95 -14.81
N SER A 149 -16.19 -29.02 -14.83
CA SER A 149 -17.07 -29.37 -15.95
C SER A 149 -18.21 -28.37 -16.13
N ASP A 150 -18.52 -28.06 -17.39
CA ASP A 150 -19.37 -26.93 -17.82
C ASP A 150 -20.89 -27.20 -17.82
N LYS A 151 -21.39 -28.19 -17.07
CA LYS A 151 -22.75 -28.71 -17.28
C LYS A 151 -23.90 -27.91 -16.66
N GLY A 152 -23.66 -26.76 -16.00
CA GLY A 152 -24.72 -26.08 -15.24
C GLY A 152 -24.60 -24.56 -15.05
N GLY A 153 -23.73 -23.84 -15.77
CA GLY A 153 -23.54 -22.39 -15.58
C GLY A 153 -22.93 -21.98 -14.23
N GLU A 154 -22.83 -22.90 -13.27
CA GLU A 154 -22.25 -22.72 -11.93
C GLU A 154 -20.80 -22.21 -11.97
N LYS A 155 -20.04 -22.56 -13.01
CA LYS A 155 -18.67 -22.10 -13.24
C LYS A 155 -18.56 -20.58 -13.43
N VAL A 156 -19.54 -19.97 -14.11
CA VAL A 156 -19.57 -18.51 -14.30
C VAL A 156 -19.83 -17.83 -12.95
N SER A 157 -20.80 -18.34 -12.18
CA SER A 157 -21.09 -17.84 -10.83
C SER A 157 -19.88 -17.97 -9.89
N PHE A 158 -19.15 -19.09 -9.96
CA PHE A 158 -17.91 -19.30 -9.21
C PHE A 158 -16.83 -18.26 -9.57
N LYS A 159 -16.55 -18.04 -10.87
CA LYS A 159 -15.57 -17.04 -11.32
C LYS A 159 -15.96 -15.61 -10.95
N VAL A 160 -17.25 -15.26 -11.03
CA VAL A 160 -17.75 -13.95 -10.55
C VAL A 160 -17.52 -13.78 -9.05
N THR A 161 -17.75 -14.83 -8.26
CA THR A 161 -17.49 -14.83 -6.81
C THR A 161 -16.00 -14.63 -6.50
N LEU A 162 -15.10 -15.28 -7.26
CA LEU A 162 -13.66 -15.07 -7.15
C LEU A 162 -13.24 -13.63 -7.51
N LEU A 163 -13.83 -13.05 -8.55
CA LEU A 163 -13.60 -11.64 -8.93
C LEU A 163 -14.06 -10.67 -7.84
N LEU A 164 -15.20 -10.94 -7.19
CA LEU A 164 -15.66 -10.14 -6.06
C LEU A 164 -14.68 -10.26 -4.89
N ALA A 165 -14.24 -11.48 -4.55
CA ALA A 165 -13.31 -11.72 -3.46
C ALA A 165 -11.96 -11.01 -3.68
N VAL A 166 -11.39 -11.06 -4.89
CA VAL A 166 -10.12 -10.36 -5.18
C VAL A 166 -10.31 -8.84 -5.14
N THR A 167 -11.45 -8.32 -5.59
CA THR A 167 -11.77 -6.88 -5.52
C THR A 167 -11.86 -6.40 -4.08
N VAL A 168 -12.47 -7.18 -3.19
CA VAL A 168 -12.53 -6.87 -1.75
C VAL A 168 -11.12 -6.84 -1.15
N MET A 169 -10.28 -7.83 -1.46
CA MET A 169 -8.88 -7.84 -0.99
C MET A 169 -8.08 -6.63 -1.50
N GLN A 170 -8.31 -6.21 -2.74
CA GLN A 170 -7.70 -5.01 -3.32
C GLN A 170 -8.18 -3.72 -2.67
N LEU A 171 -9.47 -3.62 -2.32
CA LEU A 171 -10.02 -2.48 -1.59
C LEU A 171 -9.36 -2.33 -0.21
N ILE A 172 -9.20 -3.45 0.51
CA ILE A 172 -8.51 -3.44 1.80
C ILE A 172 -7.06 -3.01 1.62
N LEU A 173 -6.37 -3.50 0.58
CA LEU A 173 -5.01 -3.07 0.25
C LEU A 173 -4.93 -1.55 0.01
N ASN A 174 -5.87 -0.98 -0.74
CA ASN A 174 -5.92 0.46 -1.00
C ASN A 174 -6.11 1.27 0.28
N ASN A 175 -6.93 0.79 1.23
CA ASN A 175 -7.10 1.45 2.53
C ASN A 175 -5.86 1.39 3.43
N VAL A 176 -4.99 0.39 3.25
CA VAL A 176 -3.76 0.21 4.03
C VAL A 176 -2.56 0.94 3.40
N LEU A 177 -2.58 1.11 2.08
CA LEU A 177 -1.53 1.85 1.37
C LEU A 177 -1.68 3.35 1.68
N PRO A 178 -0.63 4.02 2.19
CA PRO A 178 -0.70 5.46 2.35
C PRO A 178 -0.85 6.09 0.97
N SER A 179 -1.91 6.89 0.79
CA SER A 179 -2.19 7.61 -0.46
C SER A 179 -1.01 8.51 -0.79
N SER A 180 -0.15 8.05 -1.70
CA SER A 180 1.02 8.81 -2.16
C SER A 180 0.76 9.25 -3.59
N SER A 181 0.89 10.55 -3.84
CA SER A 181 0.50 11.19 -5.10
C SER A 181 1.45 10.95 -6.27
N ASP A 182 2.67 10.47 -6.00
CA ASP A 182 3.76 10.61 -6.97
C ASP A 182 4.02 9.35 -7.79
N GLU A 183 3.83 8.14 -7.23
CA GLU A 183 4.15 6.89 -7.91
C GLU A 183 3.25 5.73 -7.46
N VAL A 184 2.82 4.90 -8.42
CA VAL A 184 2.04 3.69 -8.17
C VAL A 184 2.99 2.60 -7.61
N PRO A 185 2.69 2.00 -6.44
CA PRO A 185 3.54 0.97 -5.86
C PRO A 185 3.51 -0.31 -6.68
N ILE A 186 4.62 -1.06 -6.71
CA ILE A 186 4.75 -2.30 -7.50
C ILE A 186 3.64 -3.31 -7.16
N ILE A 187 3.23 -3.38 -5.89
CA ILE A 187 2.13 -4.25 -5.45
C ILE A 187 0.79 -3.88 -6.10
N ALA A 188 0.51 -2.59 -6.31
CA ALA A 188 -0.74 -2.16 -6.94
C ALA A 188 -0.77 -2.57 -8.41
N ASN A 189 0.36 -2.47 -9.13
CA ASN A 189 0.49 -2.97 -10.49
C ASN A 189 0.28 -4.49 -10.57
N PHE A 190 0.85 -5.24 -9.62
CA PHE A 190 0.65 -6.70 -9.53
C PHE A 190 -0.83 -7.06 -9.29
N CYS A 191 -1.50 -6.36 -8.37
CA CYS A 191 -2.91 -6.57 -8.09
C CYS A 191 -3.80 -6.24 -9.30
N PHE A 192 -3.54 -5.11 -9.96
CA PHE A 192 -4.27 -4.71 -11.16
C PHE A 192 -4.09 -5.73 -12.30
N GLY A 193 -2.87 -6.21 -12.50
CA GLY A 193 -2.58 -7.28 -13.46
C GLY A 193 -3.34 -8.57 -13.14
N THR A 194 -3.36 -8.99 -11.87
CA THR A 194 -4.08 -10.19 -11.43
C THR A 194 -5.60 -10.06 -11.68
N PHE A 195 -6.17 -8.90 -11.37
CA PHE A 195 -7.58 -8.62 -11.66
C PHE A 195 -7.89 -8.69 -13.16
N GLY A 196 -7.03 -8.08 -13.99
CA GLY A 196 -7.15 -8.13 -15.45
C GLY A 196 -7.12 -9.57 -16.00
N LEU A 197 -6.21 -10.40 -15.50
CA LEU A 197 -6.11 -11.82 -15.90
C LEU A 197 -7.36 -12.62 -15.50
N MET A 198 -7.87 -12.45 -14.27
CA MET A 198 -9.11 -13.10 -13.83
C MET A 198 -10.33 -12.62 -14.64
N PHE A 199 -10.36 -11.35 -15.05
CA PHE A 199 -11.43 -10.82 -15.88
C PHE A 199 -11.40 -11.40 -17.31
N ILE A 200 -10.22 -11.48 -17.93
CA ILE A 200 -10.04 -12.12 -19.24
C ILE A 200 -10.46 -13.59 -19.16
N SER A 201 -10.03 -14.30 -18.13
CA SER A 201 -10.39 -15.69 -17.83
C SER A 201 -11.91 -15.92 -17.69
N LEU A 202 -12.64 -14.96 -17.10
CA LEU A 202 -14.11 -14.96 -17.08
C LEU A 202 -14.69 -14.79 -18.49
N LEU A 203 -14.21 -13.80 -19.27
CA LEU A 203 -14.70 -13.54 -20.62
C LEU A 203 -14.50 -14.74 -21.55
N GLU A 204 -13.34 -15.40 -21.47
CA GLU A 204 -13.05 -16.64 -22.20
C GLU A 204 -14.05 -17.73 -21.84
N THR A 205 -14.37 -17.89 -20.54
CA THR A 205 -15.34 -18.89 -20.09
C THR A 205 -16.75 -18.61 -20.61
N ILE A 206 -17.18 -17.34 -20.60
CA ILE A 206 -18.48 -16.93 -21.15
C ILE A 206 -18.54 -17.21 -22.66
N LEU A 207 -17.45 -16.90 -23.38
CA LEU A 207 -17.37 -17.14 -24.82
C LEU A 207 -17.41 -18.64 -25.15
N VAL A 208 -16.68 -19.48 -24.41
CA VAL A 208 -16.71 -20.94 -24.59
C VAL A 208 -18.11 -21.50 -24.32
N MET A 209 -18.75 -21.08 -23.23
CA MET A 209 -20.13 -21.49 -22.91
C MET A 209 -21.12 -21.11 -24.01
N TYR A 210 -21.04 -19.87 -24.49
CA TYR A 210 -21.89 -19.39 -25.58
C TYR A 210 -21.71 -20.20 -26.87
N LEU A 211 -20.48 -20.60 -27.20
CA LEU A 211 -20.20 -21.44 -28.36
C LEU A 211 -20.74 -22.87 -28.19
N ILE A 212 -20.59 -23.47 -27.00
CA ILE A 212 -21.14 -24.81 -26.70
C ILE A 212 -22.67 -24.82 -26.81
N GLU A 213 -23.34 -23.80 -26.24
CA GLU A 213 -24.79 -23.68 -26.30
C GLU A 213 -25.26 -23.53 -27.76
N LYS A 214 -24.58 -22.68 -28.54
CA LYS A 214 -24.86 -22.51 -29.98
C LYS A 214 -24.65 -23.79 -30.79
N ASP A 215 -23.66 -24.62 -30.45
CA ASP A 215 -23.40 -25.90 -31.12
C ASP A 215 -24.51 -26.91 -30.80
N SER A 216 -24.90 -27.02 -29.52
CA SER A 216 -26.00 -27.89 -29.09
C SER A 216 -27.35 -27.54 -29.73
N ALA A 217 -27.67 -26.25 -29.87
CA ALA A 217 -28.87 -25.80 -30.56
C ALA A 217 -28.85 -26.12 -32.07
N SER A 218 -27.65 -26.18 -32.67
CA SER A 218 -27.51 -26.55 -34.08
C SER A 218 -27.73 -28.05 -34.32
N GLU A 219 -27.31 -28.91 -33.39
CA GLU A 219 -27.54 -30.36 -33.45
C GLU A 219 -29.02 -30.73 -33.31
N GLU A 220 -29.76 -30.13 -32.36
CA GLU A 220 -31.22 -30.35 -32.24
C GLU A 220 -31.96 -29.94 -33.53
N SER A 221 -31.59 -28.80 -34.13
CA SER A 221 -32.20 -28.34 -35.38
C SER A 221 -31.94 -29.28 -36.58
N ASN A 222 -30.81 -30.01 -36.56
CA ASN A 222 -30.45 -30.97 -37.59
C ASN A 222 -31.08 -32.35 -37.32
N ALA A 223 -31.21 -32.75 -36.06
CA ALA A 223 -31.90 -33.97 -35.65
C ALA A 223 -33.41 -33.90 -35.97
N ASP A 224 -34.06 -32.76 -35.74
CA ASP A 224 -35.48 -32.57 -36.05
C ASP A 224 -35.75 -32.61 -37.57
N LYS A 225 -34.83 -32.05 -38.38
CA LYS A 225 -34.87 -32.17 -39.85
C LYS A 225 -34.61 -33.59 -40.35
N GLY A 226 -33.79 -34.37 -39.65
CA GLY A 226 -33.54 -35.78 -39.95
C GLY A 226 -34.76 -36.65 -39.66
N LEU A 227 -35.42 -36.41 -38.51
CA LEU A 227 -36.62 -37.13 -38.09
C LEU A 227 -37.84 -36.81 -38.97
N SER A 228 -37.98 -35.56 -39.42
CA SER A 228 -39.00 -35.15 -40.38
C SER A 228 -38.81 -35.79 -41.77
N LYS A 229 -37.56 -36.01 -42.21
CA LYS A 229 -37.26 -36.73 -43.47
C LYS A 229 -37.57 -38.23 -43.42
N ASP A 230 -37.26 -38.91 -42.31
CA ASP A 230 -37.58 -40.36 -42.17
C ASP A 230 -39.10 -40.63 -42.12
N CYS A 231 -39.88 -39.66 -41.64
CA CYS A 231 -41.34 -39.78 -41.63
C CYS A 231 -41.98 -39.52 -43.01
N GLY A 232 -41.31 -38.75 -43.89
CA GLY A 232 -41.78 -38.50 -45.26
C GLY A 232 -41.61 -39.69 -46.21
N ASP A 233 -40.60 -40.55 -45.98
CA ASP A 233 -40.26 -41.66 -46.88
C ASP A 233 -41.12 -42.92 -46.62
N LYS A 234 -41.69 -43.07 -45.41
CA LYS A 234 -42.59 -44.19 -45.08
C LYS A 234 -44.03 -44.05 -45.58
N GLN A 235 -44.42 -42.86 -46.05
CA GLN A 235 -45.77 -42.63 -46.59
C GLN A 235 -45.88 -43.01 -48.10
N GLY A 236 -44.77 -43.38 -48.75
CA GLY A 236 -44.72 -43.68 -50.19
C GLY A 236 -44.77 -45.16 -50.61
N ASN A 237 -44.96 -46.11 -49.68
CA ASN A 237 -44.84 -47.55 -49.98
C ASN A 237 -46.09 -48.41 -49.62
N TYR A 238 -47.28 -47.83 -49.64
CA TYR A 238 -48.55 -48.59 -49.58
C TYR A 238 -49.50 -48.18 -50.72
N ASP A 239 -49.01 -48.16 -51.95
CA ASP A 239 -49.85 -48.15 -53.15
C ASP A 239 -49.21 -49.11 -54.17
N GLY A 240 -49.65 -50.36 -54.16
CA GLY A 240 -49.29 -51.34 -55.20
C GLY A 240 -49.08 -52.76 -54.70
N MET A 241 -50.18 -53.47 -54.41
CA MET A 241 -50.55 -54.72 -55.11
C MET A 241 -51.98 -55.13 -54.77
#